data_AF-A0AAD5HUK3-F1
#
_entry.id   AF-A0AAD5HUK3-F1
#
_cell.length_a   1.000
_cell.length_b   1.000
_cell.length_c   1.000
_cell.angle_alpha   90.00
_cell.angle_beta   90.00
_cell.angle_gamma   90.00
#
_symmetry.space_group_name_H-M   'P 1'
#
loop_
_entity.id
_entity.type
_entity.pdbx_description
1 polymer ?
#
loop_
_entity_poly.entity_id
_entity_poly.type
_entity_poly.pdbx_seq_one_letter_code
_entity_poly.pdbx_strand_id
1 'polypeptide(L)'
;MSDGTNKRKQGPGGSGQANKKSKGGSAGKWQTPHQKAKLSEKVELGRTLEINDAGIWVTYARGMKGKAVREFRALCDEYGESLFGIKPPAEDGEGEDEDKESKDIEASIQQELADMTAKKPKTKQFFTPISTNLDCVFFMKLQKPAEPLEMAKRICQDAKDCPDPRQRKVKYINRLTPVFDTDRATDKGIERVARTAMAPFFELKSESGEDTTEKAAASQDDGEGPASCTYAIRHTIRNHTAFKSSVVIKMIADMVSPKHKVNLTSPDKVVLVEIFQVSGPSRIGPMAASRKLTSVETFCGVSVVDGKQWEDLRRYNINELYKLVPQKEEEPAGAEGAAPAEST
;
A
#
# COMPACT_ATOMS: atom_id res chain seq x y z
N MET A 1 -37.65 50.82 53.17
CA MET A 1 -36.85 52.02 52.85
C MET A 1 -35.62 51.52 52.11
N SER A 2 -35.69 51.43 50.77
CA SER A 2 -35.01 52.34 49.83
C SER A 2 -33.48 52.19 49.91
N ASP A 3 -32.66 52.12 48.87
CA ASP A 3 -32.74 52.05 47.40
C ASP A 3 -31.24 51.95 46.99
N GLY A 4 -30.87 51.37 45.85
CA GLY A 4 -29.44 51.45 45.45
C GLY A 4 -28.90 50.46 44.43
N THR A 5 -29.55 50.39 43.27
CA THR A 5 -29.00 50.08 41.93
C THR A 5 -27.50 49.80 41.78
N ASN A 6 -27.16 48.67 41.12
CA ASN A 6 -26.04 48.67 40.17
C ASN A 6 -26.39 47.90 38.88
N LYS A 7 -26.43 48.67 37.78
CA LYS A 7 -26.94 48.31 36.45
C LYS A 7 -26.02 47.33 35.73
N ARG A 8 -26.60 46.26 35.16
CA ARG A 8 -25.99 45.51 34.04
C ARG A 8 -25.86 46.45 32.83
N LYS A 9 -24.64 46.63 32.33
CA LYS A 9 -24.38 47.31 31.06
C LYS A 9 -24.50 46.29 29.92
N GLN A 10 -25.68 46.23 29.28
CA GLN A 10 -25.81 45.64 27.94
C GLN A 10 -25.08 46.56 26.94
N GLY A 11 -24.18 45.98 26.15
CA GLY A 11 -23.62 46.62 24.95
C GLY A 11 -24.54 46.40 23.75
N PRO A 12 -24.52 47.30 22.75
CA PRO A 12 -25.54 47.39 21.72
C PRO A 12 -25.41 46.26 20.68
N GLY A 13 -26.54 45.91 20.07
CA GLY A 13 -26.64 44.92 19.01
C GLY A 13 -25.73 45.23 17.83
N GLY A 14 -25.02 44.20 17.38
CA GLY A 14 -24.32 44.15 16.12
C GLY A 14 -24.49 42.76 15.54
N SER A 15 -25.33 42.65 14.52
CA SER A 15 -25.45 41.50 13.63
C SER A 15 -24.12 41.29 12.91
N GLY A 16 -23.29 40.41 13.45
CA GLY A 16 -22.04 39.99 12.83
C GLY A 16 -21.81 38.52 13.13
N GLN A 17 -21.89 37.68 12.11
CA GLN A 17 -21.54 36.27 12.17
C GLN A 17 -20.07 36.18 12.63
N ALA A 18 -19.88 35.88 13.91
CA ALA A 18 -18.56 35.73 14.49
C ALA A 18 -17.92 34.49 13.85
N ASN A 19 -17.12 34.71 12.80
CA ASN A 19 -16.24 33.70 12.26
C ASN A 19 -15.40 33.17 13.43
N LYS A 20 -15.71 31.95 13.88
CA LYS A 20 -14.86 31.19 14.81
C LYS A 20 -13.51 31.06 14.13
N LYS A 21 -12.58 31.96 14.45
CA LYS A 21 -11.16 31.78 14.16
C LYS A 21 -10.77 30.47 14.83
N SER A 22 -10.61 29.41 14.04
CA SER A 22 -10.05 28.16 14.53
C SER A 22 -8.70 28.52 15.13
N LYS A 23 -8.57 28.43 16.47
CA LYS A 23 -7.26 28.51 17.12
C LYS A 23 -6.37 27.52 16.38
N GLY A 24 -5.33 28.04 15.72
CA GLY A 24 -4.41 27.26 14.92
C GLY A 24 -4.02 26.02 15.72
N GLY A 25 -4.30 24.84 15.16
CA GLY A 25 -3.94 23.59 15.79
C GLY A 25 -2.45 23.61 16.08
N SER A 26 -2.07 23.23 17.30
CA SER A 26 -0.69 22.88 17.62
C SER A 26 -0.27 21.85 16.58
N ALA A 27 0.61 22.21 15.64
CA ALA A 27 0.98 21.42 14.46
C ALA A 27 1.66 20.09 14.83
N GLY A 28 0.92 19.17 15.47
CA GLY A 28 1.40 17.95 16.09
C GLY A 28 2.30 18.15 17.32
N LYS A 29 2.51 19.37 17.83
CA LYS A 29 3.47 19.62 18.93
C LYS A 29 2.97 19.15 20.30
N TRP A 30 1.65 19.07 20.49
CA TRP A 30 1.03 18.53 21.70
C TRP A 30 -0.03 17.52 21.31
N GLN A 31 0.21 16.25 21.65
CA GLN A 31 -0.76 15.17 21.50
C GLN A 31 -1.26 14.73 22.87
N THR A 32 -2.57 14.49 22.97
CA THR A 32 -3.19 13.99 24.19
C THR A 32 -2.74 12.55 24.48
N PRO A 33 -2.78 12.09 25.74
CA PRO A 33 -2.50 10.69 26.08
C PRO A 33 -3.29 9.68 25.23
N HIS A 34 -4.56 9.99 24.94
CA HIS A 34 -5.40 9.21 24.04
C HIS A 34 -4.84 9.11 22.62
N GLN A 35 -4.34 10.21 22.05
CA GLN A 35 -3.71 10.17 20.73
C GLN A 35 -2.41 9.34 20.73
N LYS A 36 -1.65 9.35 21.83
CA LYS A 36 -0.46 8.49 21.97
C LYS A 36 -0.83 7.01 22.07
N ALA A 37 -1.86 6.66 22.85
CA ALA A 37 -2.37 5.29 22.97
C ALA A 37 -2.86 4.75 21.61
N LYS A 38 -3.59 5.56 20.84
CA LYS A 38 -4.03 5.18 19.48
C LYS A 38 -2.88 4.98 18.50
N LEU A 39 -1.75 5.66 18.70
CA LEU A 39 -0.55 5.47 17.87
C LEU A 39 0.21 4.21 18.27
N SER A 40 0.37 3.92 19.57
CA SER A 40 0.98 2.67 20.02
C SER A 40 0.14 1.46 19.61
N GLU A 41 -1.18 1.57 19.68
CA GLU A 41 -2.10 0.53 19.21
C GLU A 41 -1.92 0.24 17.72
N LYS A 42 -1.73 1.26 16.87
CA LYS A 42 -1.44 1.04 15.44
C LYS A 42 -0.13 0.28 15.21
N VAL A 43 0.90 0.57 15.98
CA VAL A 43 2.17 -0.17 15.92
C VAL A 43 1.95 -1.62 16.36
N GLU A 44 1.26 -1.83 17.48
CA GLU A 44 0.94 -3.16 17.99
C GLU A 44 0.03 -3.99 17.09
N LEU A 45 -0.83 -3.34 16.29
CA LEU A 45 -1.68 -3.99 15.29
C LEU A 45 -0.97 -4.20 13.95
N GLY A 46 0.32 -3.88 13.85
CA GLY A 46 1.08 -4.02 12.59
C GLY A 46 0.60 -3.09 11.48
N ARG A 47 -0.06 -1.97 11.83
CA ARG A 47 -0.58 -0.96 10.89
C ARG A 47 0.47 0.11 10.55
N THR A 48 1.73 -0.17 10.83
CA THR A 48 2.90 0.64 10.50
C THR A 48 3.88 -0.20 9.71
N LEU A 49 4.52 0.39 8.70
CA LEU A 49 5.47 -0.32 7.84
C LEU A 49 6.76 -0.63 8.60
N GLU A 50 7.25 -1.85 8.52
CA GLU A 50 8.47 -2.32 9.17
C GLU A 50 9.52 -2.80 8.16
N ILE A 51 10.73 -3.06 8.66
CA ILE A 51 11.79 -3.68 7.85
C ILE A 51 11.41 -5.15 7.68
N ASN A 52 11.64 -5.73 6.50
CA ASN A 52 11.25 -7.09 6.11
C ASN A 52 9.74 -7.30 5.93
N ASP A 53 8.98 -6.22 5.74
CA ASP A 53 7.57 -6.35 5.38
C ASP A 53 7.40 -6.68 3.89
N ALA A 54 6.68 -7.77 3.62
CA ALA A 54 6.25 -8.13 2.28
C ALA A 54 4.82 -7.64 2.04
N GLY A 55 4.50 -7.24 0.82
CA GLY A 55 3.16 -6.76 0.52
C GLY A 55 2.99 -6.14 -0.85
N ILE A 56 1.88 -5.41 -1.02
CA ILE A 56 1.51 -4.80 -2.29
C ILE A 56 1.27 -3.31 -2.06
N TRP A 57 1.97 -2.47 -2.82
CA TRP A 57 1.59 -1.06 -2.95
C TRP A 57 0.36 -0.95 -3.83
N VAL A 58 -0.69 -0.37 -3.27
CA VAL A 58 -1.99 -0.24 -3.94
C VAL A 58 -2.27 1.22 -4.15
N THR A 59 -2.37 1.61 -5.42
CA THR A 59 -2.78 2.96 -5.79
C THR A 59 -4.27 3.00 -6.09
N TYR A 60 -4.93 4.09 -5.73
CA TYR A 60 -6.38 4.22 -5.83
C TYR A 60 -6.83 5.62 -6.26
N ALA A 61 -8.08 5.75 -6.67
CA ALA A 61 -8.68 7.02 -7.08
C ALA A 61 -8.74 8.02 -5.92
N ARG A 62 -8.40 9.29 -6.19
CA ARG A 62 -8.34 10.34 -5.16
C ARG A 62 -9.67 10.47 -4.42
N GLY A 63 -9.61 10.57 -3.09
CA GLY A 63 -10.80 10.66 -2.24
C GLY A 63 -11.49 9.34 -1.94
N MET A 64 -11.09 8.23 -2.57
CA MET A 64 -11.77 6.93 -2.44
C MET A 64 -11.07 5.96 -1.50
N LYS A 65 -10.29 6.47 -0.52
CA LYS A 65 -9.45 5.63 0.36
C LYS A 65 -10.23 4.54 1.09
N GLY A 66 -11.31 4.90 1.80
CA GLY A 66 -12.09 3.93 2.59
C GLY A 66 -12.68 2.83 1.72
N LYS A 67 -13.30 3.22 0.60
CA LYS A 67 -13.87 2.28 -0.38
C LYS A 67 -12.80 1.39 -1.01
N ALA A 68 -11.67 1.95 -1.42
CA ALA A 68 -10.57 1.22 -2.02
C ALA A 68 -9.94 0.21 -1.06
N VAL A 69 -9.70 0.60 0.20
CA VAL A 69 -9.15 -0.31 1.22
C VAL A 69 -10.14 -1.45 1.51
N ARG A 70 -11.43 -1.15 1.62
CA ARG A 70 -12.47 -2.17 1.85
C ARG A 70 -12.60 -3.15 0.68
N GLU A 71 -12.71 -2.64 -0.55
CA GLU A 71 -12.76 -3.46 -1.76
C GLU A 71 -11.52 -4.35 -1.88
N PHE A 72 -10.33 -3.77 -1.68
CA PHE A 72 -9.09 -4.52 -1.81
C PHE A 72 -8.88 -5.54 -0.69
N ARG A 73 -9.35 -5.25 0.53
CA ARG A 73 -9.32 -6.21 1.64
C ARG A 73 -10.20 -7.42 1.35
N ALA A 74 -11.45 -7.19 0.96
CA ALA A 74 -12.37 -8.27 0.58
C ALA A 74 -11.80 -9.12 -0.56
N LEU A 75 -11.15 -8.46 -1.53
CA LEU A 75 -10.46 -9.14 -2.62
C LEU A 75 -9.29 -10.01 -2.14
N CYS A 76 -8.48 -9.49 -1.22
CA CYS A 76 -7.37 -10.25 -0.62
C CYS A 76 -7.87 -11.45 0.18
N ASP A 77 -9.00 -11.31 0.87
CA ASP A 77 -9.62 -12.41 1.62
C ASP A 77 -10.12 -13.51 0.67
N GLU A 78 -10.79 -13.13 -0.44
CA GLU A 78 -11.27 -14.07 -1.48
C GLU A 78 -10.11 -14.84 -2.15
N TYR A 79 -9.07 -14.13 -2.62
CA TYR A 79 -7.91 -14.79 -3.21
C TYR A 79 -7.01 -15.47 -2.17
N GLY A 80 -7.01 -14.99 -0.93
CA GLY A 80 -6.34 -15.61 0.21
C GLY A 80 -6.89 -17.01 0.45
N GLU A 81 -8.21 -17.15 0.45
CA GLU A 81 -8.88 -18.43 0.58
C GLU A 81 -8.64 -19.31 -0.66
N SER A 82 -8.84 -18.77 -1.87
CA SER A 82 -8.73 -19.54 -3.10
C SER A 82 -7.31 -20.01 -3.45
N LEU A 83 -6.28 -19.18 -3.22
CA LEU A 83 -4.90 -19.48 -3.63
C LEU A 83 -4.07 -20.08 -2.50
N PHE A 84 -4.29 -19.62 -1.27
CA PHE A 84 -3.42 -19.93 -0.13
C PHE A 84 -4.13 -20.70 0.99
N GLY A 85 -5.44 -20.99 0.85
CA GLY A 85 -6.23 -21.64 1.89
C GLY A 85 -6.32 -20.80 3.18
N ILE A 86 -6.08 -19.49 3.08
CA ILE A 86 -6.14 -18.58 4.22
C ILE A 86 -7.60 -18.23 4.46
N LYS A 87 -8.20 -18.82 5.50
CA LYS A 87 -9.55 -18.44 5.90
C LYS A 87 -9.55 -16.99 6.41
N PRO A 88 -10.47 -16.12 5.94
CA PRO A 88 -10.59 -14.78 6.49
C PRO A 88 -10.78 -14.85 8.02
N PRO A 89 -10.15 -13.94 8.79
CA PRO A 89 -10.51 -13.77 10.18
C PRO A 89 -12.02 -13.54 10.24
N ALA A 90 -12.74 -14.28 11.10
CA ALA A 90 -14.16 -14.05 11.30
C ALA A 90 -14.40 -12.54 11.51
N GLU A 91 -15.39 -11.98 10.81
CA GLU A 91 -15.71 -10.54 10.83
C GLU A 91 -15.99 -10.05 12.26
N ASP A 92 -14.95 -9.68 12.98
CA ASP A 92 -15.07 -8.76 14.10
C ASP A 92 -15.04 -7.37 13.48
N GLY A 93 -16.25 -6.84 13.25
CA GLY A 93 -16.49 -5.54 12.65
C GLY A 93 -15.67 -4.44 13.31
N GLU A 94 -14.61 -4.00 12.63
CA GLU A 94 -14.04 -2.68 12.84
C GLU A 94 -14.95 -1.68 12.13
N GLY A 95 -16.06 -1.37 12.80
CA GLY A 95 -17.05 -0.39 12.36
C GLY A 95 -16.44 1.00 12.24
N GLU A 96 -16.81 1.69 11.16
CA GLU A 96 -17.03 3.13 11.24
C GLU A 96 -18.18 3.34 12.23
N ASP A 97 -17.94 4.18 13.24
CA ASP A 97 -18.93 4.62 14.22
C ASP A 97 -20.10 5.32 13.51
N GLU A 98 -21.20 4.58 13.27
CA GLU A 98 -22.52 5.17 13.07
C GLU A 98 -23.52 4.49 14.02
N ASP A 99 -24.00 5.31 14.97
CA ASP A 99 -25.26 5.24 15.70
C ASP A 99 -25.71 3.89 16.28
N LYS A 100 -25.23 3.59 17.50
CA LYS A 100 -25.95 2.70 18.42
C LYS A 100 -26.87 3.51 19.32
N GLU A 101 -28.11 3.66 18.88
CA GLU A 101 -29.19 4.08 19.76
C GLU A 101 -29.61 2.90 20.66
N SER A 102 -29.70 3.19 21.95
CA SER A 102 -30.36 2.45 23.05
C SER A 102 -30.11 0.94 23.18
N LYS A 103 -28.91 0.57 23.66
CA LYS A 103 -28.75 -0.64 24.48
C LYS A 103 -28.86 -0.28 25.97
N ASP A 104 -29.43 -1.18 26.77
CA ASP A 104 -29.53 -1.06 28.24
C ASP A 104 -28.20 -0.61 28.84
N ILE A 105 -28.24 0.47 29.64
CA ILE A 105 -27.05 1.14 30.19
C ILE A 105 -26.18 0.15 30.98
N GLU A 106 -26.79 -0.79 31.69
CA GLU A 106 -26.09 -1.83 32.45
C GLU A 106 -25.34 -2.82 31.53
N ALA A 107 -25.97 -3.22 30.41
CA ALA A 107 -25.33 -4.09 29.42
C ALA A 107 -24.20 -3.36 28.67
N SER A 108 -24.33 -2.06 28.41
CA SER A 108 -23.26 -1.23 27.84
C SER A 108 -22.08 -1.11 28.80
N ILE A 109 -22.32 -0.88 30.09
CA ILE A 109 -21.25 -0.76 31.09
C ILE A 109 -20.55 -2.11 31.31
N GLN A 110 -21.30 -3.21 31.38
CA GLN A 110 -20.70 -4.54 31.49
C GLN A 110 -19.91 -4.91 30.22
N GLN A 111 -20.41 -4.55 29.04
CA GLN A 111 -19.69 -4.73 27.78
C GLN A 111 -18.41 -3.87 27.75
N GLU A 112 -18.46 -2.63 28.21
CA GLU A 112 -17.29 -1.74 28.33
C GLU A 112 -16.26 -2.26 29.34
N LEU A 113 -16.70 -2.76 30.50
CA LEU A 113 -15.84 -3.38 31.51
C LEU A 113 -15.20 -4.67 31.02
N ALA A 114 -15.95 -5.49 30.27
CA ALA A 114 -15.44 -6.70 29.64
C ALA A 114 -14.44 -6.38 28.52
N ASP A 115 -14.71 -5.36 27.70
CA ASP A 115 -13.79 -4.88 26.66
C ASP A 115 -12.52 -4.24 27.25
N MET A 116 -12.58 -3.67 28.47
CA MET A 116 -11.41 -3.16 29.20
C MET A 116 -10.52 -4.25 29.81
N THR A 117 -11.10 -5.39 30.21
CA THR A 117 -10.39 -6.46 30.93
C THR A 117 -9.97 -7.62 30.04
N ALA A 118 -10.71 -7.89 28.97
CA ALA A 118 -10.33 -8.91 27.99
C ALA A 118 -9.37 -8.31 26.95
N LYS A 119 -8.09 -8.66 27.04
CA LYS A 119 -7.19 -8.60 25.87
C LYS A 119 -7.72 -9.62 24.85
N LYS A 120 -8.65 -9.20 23.99
CA LYS A 120 -9.18 -10.06 22.92
C LYS A 120 -7.97 -10.68 22.18
N PRO A 121 -7.94 -12.01 21.98
CA PRO A 121 -6.85 -12.63 21.25
C PRO A 121 -6.85 -12.03 19.85
N LYS A 122 -5.83 -11.22 19.54
CA LYS A 122 -5.67 -10.58 18.23
C LYS A 122 -5.59 -11.70 17.20
N THR A 123 -6.66 -11.92 16.45
CA THR A 123 -6.67 -12.88 15.34
C THR A 123 -5.57 -12.46 14.37
N LYS A 124 -4.71 -13.40 13.97
CA LYS A 124 -3.62 -13.11 13.02
C LYS A 124 -4.26 -12.65 11.71
N GLN A 125 -4.21 -11.35 11.44
CA GLN A 125 -4.64 -10.80 10.16
C GLN A 125 -3.52 -11.07 9.16
N PHE A 126 -3.81 -11.86 8.12
CA PHE A 126 -2.86 -12.13 7.04
C PHE A 126 -2.71 -10.94 6.08
N PHE A 127 -3.75 -10.09 6.03
CA PHE A 127 -3.82 -8.89 5.22
C PHE A 127 -4.06 -7.69 6.12
N THR A 128 -3.06 -6.80 6.22
CA THR A 128 -3.15 -5.61 7.06
C THR A 128 -2.95 -4.35 6.23
N PRO A 129 -3.98 -3.49 6.08
CA PRO A 129 -3.82 -2.23 5.36
C PRO A 129 -3.03 -1.22 6.20
N ILE A 130 -1.91 -0.77 5.67
CA ILE A 130 -1.02 0.24 6.24
C ILE A 130 -1.24 1.57 5.52
N SER A 131 -1.70 2.55 6.29
CA SER A 131 -1.89 3.93 5.81
C SER A 131 -0.58 4.69 5.89
N THR A 132 -0.07 5.15 4.75
CA THR A 132 1.21 5.87 4.67
C THR A 132 1.11 7.40 4.77
N ASN A 133 -0.09 7.92 5.04
CA ASN A 133 -0.40 9.36 5.02
C ASN A 133 -0.05 10.05 3.69
N LEU A 134 0.08 9.26 2.62
CA LEU A 134 0.20 9.71 1.25
C LEU A 134 -1.18 9.64 0.58
N ASP A 135 -1.45 10.59 -0.30
CA ASP A 135 -2.68 10.57 -1.08
C ASP A 135 -2.62 9.44 -2.14
N CYS A 136 -3.76 8.80 -2.36
CA CYS A 136 -3.97 7.84 -3.45
C CYS A 136 -3.08 6.59 -3.40
N VAL A 137 -2.46 6.27 -2.27
CA VAL A 137 -1.67 5.04 -2.08
C VAL A 137 -1.75 4.50 -0.65
N PHE A 138 -1.87 3.20 -0.51
CA PHE A 138 -1.69 2.49 0.76
C PHE A 138 -0.85 1.24 0.51
N PHE A 139 -0.29 0.68 1.57
CA PHE A 139 0.43 -0.59 1.51
C PHE A 139 -0.45 -1.68 2.11
N MET A 140 -0.71 -2.75 1.38
CA MET A 140 -1.31 -3.95 1.96
C MET A 140 -0.18 -4.87 2.40
N LYS A 141 0.01 -5.01 3.71
CA LYS A 141 0.98 -5.95 4.28
C LYS A 141 0.42 -7.36 4.19
N LEU A 142 1.22 -8.27 3.66
CA LEU A 142 0.91 -9.69 3.54
C LEU A 142 1.78 -10.45 4.53
N GLN A 143 1.20 -11.46 5.18
CA GLN A 143 1.93 -12.40 6.01
C GLN A 143 1.97 -13.77 5.33
N LYS A 144 3.07 -14.50 5.51
CA LYS A 144 3.21 -15.86 5.00
C LYS A 144 2.02 -16.71 5.50
N PRO A 145 1.36 -17.51 4.64
CA PRO A 145 1.83 -18.00 3.34
C PRO A 145 1.46 -17.14 2.11
N ALA A 146 0.80 -15.99 2.27
CA ALA A 146 0.38 -15.16 1.12
C ALA A 146 1.59 -14.54 0.41
N GLU A 147 1.79 -14.88 -0.86
CA GLU A 147 2.84 -14.29 -1.70
C GLU A 147 2.33 -13.04 -2.44
N PRO A 148 2.98 -11.87 -2.29
CA PRO A 148 2.53 -10.63 -2.95
C PRO A 148 2.53 -10.70 -4.47
N LEU A 149 3.50 -11.40 -5.05
CA LEU A 149 3.64 -11.51 -6.49
C LEU A 149 2.46 -12.27 -7.10
N GLU A 150 2.19 -13.45 -6.56
CA GLU A 150 1.15 -14.34 -7.07
C GLU A 150 -0.23 -13.73 -6.91
N MET A 151 -0.48 -13.06 -5.78
CA MET A 151 -1.71 -12.30 -5.55
C MET A 151 -1.88 -11.18 -6.58
N ALA A 152 -0.87 -10.34 -6.80
CA ALA A 152 -0.95 -9.25 -7.78
C ALA A 152 -1.15 -9.78 -9.21
N LYS A 153 -0.45 -10.86 -9.57
CA LYS A 153 -0.60 -11.53 -10.88
C LYS A 153 -2.02 -12.03 -11.08
N ARG A 154 -2.55 -12.80 -10.12
CA ARG A 154 -3.89 -13.38 -10.24
C ARG A 154 -4.96 -12.31 -10.33
N ILE A 155 -4.88 -11.27 -9.49
CA ILE A 155 -5.83 -10.14 -9.54
C ILE A 155 -5.80 -9.47 -10.91
N CYS A 156 -4.61 -9.23 -11.47
CA CYS A 156 -4.47 -8.61 -12.78
C CYS A 156 -4.91 -9.53 -13.93
N GLN A 157 -4.67 -10.84 -13.83
CA GLN A 157 -5.13 -11.80 -14.83
C GLN A 157 -6.65 -11.88 -14.86
N ASP A 158 -7.30 -12.03 -13.70
CA ASP A 158 -8.76 -12.03 -13.58
C ASP A 158 -9.36 -10.69 -14.06
N ALA A 159 -8.67 -9.56 -13.84
CA ALA A 159 -9.10 -8.26 -14.36
C ALA A 159 -8.97 -8.15 -15.89
N LYS A 160 -7.97 -8.82 -16.49
CA LYS A 160 -7.76 -8.88 -17.94
C LYS A 160 -8.80 -9.76 -18.62
N ASP A 161 -9.15 -10.87 -17.99
CA ASP A 161 -10.11 -11.86 -18.51
C ASP A 161 -11.57 -11.45 -18.27
N CYS A 162 -11.81 -10.43 -17.45
CA CYS A 162 -13.14 -9.90 -17.15
C CYS A 162 -13.77 -9.21 -18.38
N PRO A 163 -14.82 -9.77 -18.99
CA PRO A 163 -15.40 -9.23 -20.23
C PRO A 163 -16.43 -8.11 -19.98
N ASP A 164 -16.93 -7.97 -18.75
CA ASP A 164 -18.00 -7.03 -18.41
C ASP A 164 -17.54 -5.94 -17.42
N PRO A 165 -17.72 -4.64 -17.74
CA PRO A 165 -17.44 -3.55 -16.81
C PRO A 165 -18.22 -3.61 -15.49
N ARG A 166 -19.35 -4.32 -15.47
CA ARG A 166 -20.18 -4.51 -14.25
C ARG A 166 -19.62 -5.57 -13.31
N GLN A 167 -18.78 -6.49 -13.80
CA GLN A 167 -18.20 -7.59 -13.02
C GLN A 167 -16.81 -7.24 -12.46
N ARG A 168 -16.38 -5.97 -12.57
CA ARG A 168 -15.12 -5.49 -12.01
C ARG A 168 -15.11 -5.70 -10.49
N LYS A 169 -14.22 -6.57 -10.02
CA LYS A 169 -14.04 -6.84 -8.58
C LYS A 169 -13.56 -5.62 -7.80
N VAL A 170 -12.80 -4.74 -8.46
CA VAL A 170 -12.29 -3.49 -7.87
C VAL A 170 -12.56 -2.31 -8.79
N LYS A 171 -13.18 -1.26 -8.26
CA LYS A 171 -13.59 -0.08 -9.04
C LYS A 171 -12.65 1.10 -8.85
N TYR A 172 -12.06 1.22 -7.66
CA TYR A 172 -11.26 2.39 -7.28
C TYR A 172 -9.75 2.13 -7.31
N ILE A 173 -9.32 0.91 -7.60
CA ILE A 173 -7.91 0.52 -7.63
C ILE A 173 -7.32 0.78 -9.01
N ASN A 174 -6.15 1.41 -9.05
CA ASN A 174 -5.46 1.78 -10.28
C ASN A 174 -4.33 0.79 -10.62
N ARG A 175 -3.36 0.64 -9.72
CA ARG A 175 -2.15 -0.17 -9.93
C ARG A 175 -1.76 -0.91 -8.68
N LEU A 176 -1.33 -2.15 -8.85
CA LEU A 176 -0.71 -2.98 -7.82
C LEU A 176 0.80 -3.07 -8.09
N THR A 177 1.63 -2.78 -7.10
CA THR A 177 3.07 -3.05 -7.21
C THR A 177 3.45 -4.04 -6.11
N PRO A 178 3.73 -5.31 -6.44
CA PRO A 178 4.16 -6.29 -5.45
C PRO A 178 5.55 -5.91 -4.93
N VAL A 179 5.81 -6.18 -3.66
CA VAL A 179 7.07 -5.94 -2.96
C VAL A 179 7.39 -7.16 -2.11
N PHE A 180 8.58 -7.71 -2.28
CA PHE A 180 8.98 -8.93 -1.57
C PHE A 180 9.54 -8.61 -0.20
N ASP A 181 10.25 -7.49 -0.11
CA ASP A 181 10.94 -7.06 1.09
C ASP A 181 11.02 -5.52 1.09
N THR A 182 10.96 -4.92 2.28
CA THR A 182 11.10 -3.48 2.51
C THR A 182 12.16 -3.19 3.57
N ASP A 183 12.95 -2.15 3.36
CA ASP A 183 13.89 -1.63 4.37
C ASP A 183 13.89 -0.11 4.32
N ARG A 184 14.57 0.52 5.27
CA ARG A 184 14.83 1.96 5.26
C ARG A 184 15.64 2.31 4.03
N ALA A 185 15.17 3.31 3.29
CA ALA A 185 15.86 3.88 2.14
C ALA A 185 17.12 4.63 2.58
N THR A 186 18.17 3.85 2.78
CA THR A 186 19.56 4.26 3.02
C THR A 186 20.38 3.46 2.02
N ASP A 187 21.59 3.90 1.65
CA ASP A 187 22.41 3.19 0.65
C ASP A 187 22.53 1.70 0.98
N LYS A 188 22.95 1.40 2.23
CA LYS A 188 23.03 0.03 2.76
C LYS A 188 21.68 -0.70 2.85
N GLY A 189 20.58 0.02 3.07
CA GLY A 189 19.25 -0.59 3.17
C GLY A 189 18.74 -1.02 1.80
N ILE A 190 18.95 -0.20 0.77
CA ILE A 190 18.60 -0.55 -0.60
C ILE A 190 19.45 -1.73 -1.08
N GLU A 191 20.75 -1.76 -0.76
CA GLU A 191 21.63 -2.90 -1.04
C GLU A 191 21.11 -4.20 -0.41
N ARG A 192 20.77 -4.19 0.88
CA ARG A 192 20.21 -5.38 1.56
C ARG A 192 18.95 -5.89 0.89
N VAL A 193 17.97 -5.02 0.66
CA VAL A 193 16.67 -5.41 0.07
C VAL A 193 16.85 -5.90 -1.35
N ALA A 194 17.69 -5.22 -2.14
CA ALA A 194 17.99 -5.64 -3.50
C ALA A 194 18.65 -7.03 -3.51
N ARG A 195 19.64 -7.29 -2.64
CA ARG A 195 20.26 -8.62 -2.52
C ARG A 195 19.23 -9.68 -2.16
N THR A 196 18.41 -9.46 -1.15
CA THR A 196 17.38 -10.43 -0.73
C THR A 196 16.37 -10.70 -1.84
N ALA A 197 15.87 -9.67 -2.51
CA ALA A 197 14.85 -9.80 -3.55
C ALA A 197 15.40 -10.38 -4.87
N MET A 198 16.67 -10.12 -5.18
CA MET A 198 17.30 -10.52 -6.45
C MET A 198 18.05 -11.85 -6.38
N ALA A 199 18.49 -12.30 -5.20
CA ALA A 199 19.24 -13.55 -5.03
C ALA A 199 18.56 -14.79 -5.65
N PRO A 200 17.21 -14.95 -5.63
CA PRO A 200 16.57 -16.10 -6.27
C PRO A 200 16.60 -16.06 -7.81
N PHE A 201 16.85 -14.90 -8.41
CA PHE A 201 16.69 -14.66 -9.86
C PHE A 201 17.99 -14.36 -10.59
N PHE A 202 19.01 -13.87 -9.87
CA PHE A 202 20.26 -13.38 -10.43
C PHE A 202 21.46 -13.89 -9.64
N GLU A 203 22.56 -14.14 -10.33
CA GLU A 203 23.86 -14.31 -9.70
C GLU A 203 24.41 -12.94 -9.31
N LEU A 204 24.56 -12.71 -7.99
CA LEU A 204 25.02 -11.44 -7.43
C LEU A 204 26.51 -11.51 -7.10
N LYS A 205 27.21 -10.38 -7.22
CA LYS A 205 28.61 -10.26 -6.78
C LYS A 205 28.67 -10.33 -5.25
N SER A 206 29.55 -11.19 -4.72
CA SER A 206 29.90 -11.21 -3.29
C SER A 206 30.53 -9.87 -2.88
N GLU A 207 30.28 -9.42 -1.64
CA GLU A 207 30.81 -8.16 -1.10
C GLU A 207 32.33 -8.17 -0.82
N SER A 208 32.97 -9.33 -1.00
CA SER A 208 34.41 -9.47 -0.84
C SER A 208 35.09 -9.27 -2.20
N GLY A 209 35.67 -8.10 -2.41
CA GLY A 209 36.64 -7.89 -3.48
C GLY A 209 37.85 -8.79 -3.24
N GLU A 210 37.96 -9.86 -4.01
CA GLU A 210 39.25 -10.48 -4.31
C GLU A 210 39.20 -10.97 -5.76
N ASP A 211 39.95 -10.28 -6.62
CA ASP A 211 40.49 -10.85 -7.83
C ASP A 211 41.20 -12.16 -7.47
N THR A 212 40.62 -13.30 -7.82
CA THR A 212 41.39 -14.53 -8.00
C THR A 212 41.01 -15.14 -9.33
N THR A 213 41.63 -14.58 -10.37
CA THR A 213 41.98 -15.34 -11.56
C THR A 213 42.83 -16.54 -11.12
N GLU A 214 42.38 -17.73 -11.51
CA GLU A 214 43.10 -19.01 -11.51
C GLU A 214 43.34 -19.73 -10.16
N LYS A 215 42.39 -20.63 -9.86
CA LYS A 215 42.74 -22.06 -9.81
C LYS A 215 41.62 -22.91 -10.41
N ALA A 216 41.76 -23.18 -11.70
CA ALA A 216 41.18 -24.37 -12.30
C ALA A 216 41.88 -25.61 -11.71
N ALA A 217 41.15 -26.40 -10.95
CA ALA A 217 41.46 -27.79 -10.71
C ALA A 217 40.16 -28.56 -10.52
N ALA A 218 39.62 -29.02 -11.65
CA ALA A 218 38.79 -30.20 -11.81
C ALA A 218 37.80 -30.53 -10.68
N SER A 219 36.61 -29.97 -10.80
CA SER A 219 35.37 -30.74 -10.62
C SER A 219 34.43 -30.36 -11.76
N GLN A 220 34.35 -31.25 -12.75
CA GLN A 220 33.14 -31.38 -13.56
C GLN A 220 32.03 -31.76 -12.58
N ASP A 221 31.20 -30.79 -12.23
CA ASP A 221 29.93 -31.02 -11.57
C ASP A 221 28.98 -29.93 -12.07
N ASP A 222 27.86 -30.36 -12.61
CA ASP A 222 26.78 -29.55 -13.15
C ASP A 222 26.14 -28.73 -12.02
N GLY A 223 26.65 -27.51 -11.81
CA GLY A 223 26.14 -26.56 -10.81
C GLY A 223 25.15 -25.56 -11.41
N GLU A 224 23.86 -25.85 -11.28
CA GLU A 224 22.68 -25.08 -11.70
C GLU A 224 22.67 -23.64 -11.14
N GLY A 225 23.48 -22.75 -11.71
CA GLY A 225 23.37 -21.30 -11.53
C GLY A 225 22.24 -20.72 -12.40
N PRO A 226 21.60 -19.60 -12.00
CA PRO A 226 20.55 -18.99 -12.80
C PRO A 226 21.09 -18.64 -14.19
N ALA A 227 20.40 -19.13 -15.23
CA ALA A 227 20.78 -18.90 -16.62
C ALA A 227 20.98 -17.41 -16.92
N SER A 228 21.91 -17.08 -17.82
CA SER A 228 22.16 -15.70 -18.26
C SER A 228 20.86 -15.08 -18.78
N CYS A 229 20.32 -14.14 -18.04
CA CYS A 229 19.06 -13.46 -18.37
C CYS A 229 19.28 -11.97 -18.62
N THR A 230 18.36 -11.39 -19.39
CA THR A 230 18.32 -9.94 -19.60
C THR A 230 17.41 -9.27 -18.58
N TYR A 231 17.81 -8.07 -18.11
CA TYR A 231 17.04 -7.37 -17.09
C TYR A 231 16.91 -5.87 -17.30
N ALA A 232 15.83 -5.30 -16.74
CA ALA A 232 15.63 -3.86 -16.65
C ALA A 232 15.34 -3.45 -15.21
N ILE A 233 15.89 -2.31 -14.77
CA ILE A 233 15.56 -1.71 -13.49
C ILE A 233 14.55 -0.59 -13.73
N ARG A 234 13.39 -0.69 -13.09
CA ARG A 234 12.35 0.34 -13.09
C ARG A 234 12.19 0.87 -11.67
N HIS A 235 12.24 2.19 -11.53
CA HIS A 235 12.13 2.85 -10.25
C HIS A 235 10.88 3.74 -10.20
N THR A 236 10.29 3.83 -9.02
CA THR A 236 9.26 4.81 -8.70
C THR A 236 9.67 5.47 -7.39
N ILE A 237 9.81 6.80 -7.40
CA ILE A 237 10.15 7.57 -6.21
C ILE A 237 8.97 8.47 -5.88
N ARG A 238 8.41 8.36 -4.68
CA ARG A 238 7.26 9.17 -4.24
C ARG A 238 7.56 9.95 -2.98
N ASN A 239 7.20 11.24 -3.05
CA ASN A 239 7.29 12.18 -1.94
C ASN A 239 8.72 12.28 -1.34
N HIS A 240 9.73 11.98 -2.15
CA HIS A 240 11.13 11.94 -1.75
C HIS A 240 12.00 12.62 -2.80
N THR A 241 12.99 13.39 -2.36
CA THR A 241 13.89 14.14 -3.26
C THR A 241 15.37 13.89 -3.00
N ALA A 242 15.75 13.13 -1.96
CA ALA A 242 17.16 12.95 -1.62
C ALA A 242 17.86 11.91 -2.53
N PHE A 243 17.17 10.81 -2.88
CA PHE A 243 17.69 9.82 -3.83
C PHE A 243 17.37 10.19 -5.27
N LYS A 244 18.41 10.35 -6.08
CA LYS A 244 18.28 10.45 -7.54
C LYS A 244 18.17 9.04 -8.12
N SER A 245 17.26 8.88 -9.07
CA SER A 245 17.03 7.61 -9.77
C SER A 245 18.28 6.98 -10.34
N SER A 246 19.18 7.78 -10.92
CA SER A 246 20.43 7.30 -11.52
C SER A 246 21.38 6.67 -10.50
N VAL A 247 21.37 7.14 -9.25
CA VAL A 247 22.19 6.58 -8.17
C VAL A 247 21.67 5.21 -7.78
N VAL A 248 20.34 5.09 -7.59
CA VAL A 248 19.68 3.83 -7.23
C VAL A 248 19.87 2.78 -8.34
N ILE A 249 19.70 3.16 -9.61
CA ILE A 249 19.89 2.25 -10.75
C ILE A 249 21.33 1.73 -10.80
N LYS A 250 22.33 2.62 -10.66
CA LYS A 250 23.74 2.23 -10.69
C LYS A 250 24.08 1.27 -9.56
N MET A 251 23.71 1.63 -8.33
CA MET A 251 23.95 0.80 -7.15
C MET A 251 23.38 -0.61 -7.32
N ILE A 252 22.14 -0.74 -7.84
CA ILE A 252 21.54 -2.05 -8.08
C ILE A 252 22.21 -2.79 -9.24
N ALA A 253 22.53 -2.09 -10.33
CA ALA A 253 23.20 -2.70 -11.48
C ALA A 253 24.61 -3.21 -11.14
N ASP A 254 25.35 -2.50 -10.30
CA ASP A 254 26.72 -2.85 -9.92
C ASP A 254 26.79 -4.15 -9.12
N MET A 255 25.72 -4.50 -8.39
CA MET A 255 25.58 -5.74 -7.62
C MET A 255 25.34 -6.97 -8.50
N VAL A 256 24.79 -6.81 -9.70
CA VAL A 256 24.49 -7.93 -10.59
C VAL A 256 25.77 -8.40 -11.28
N SER A 257 25.93 -9.72 -11.42
CA SER A 257 27.08 -10.28 -12.13
C SER A 257 27.06 -9.86 -13.61
N PRO A 258 28.24 -9.71 -14.26
CA PRO A 258 28.33 -9.35 -15.68
C PRO A 258 27.72 -10.39 -16.64
N LYS A 259 27.36 -11.58 -16.14
CA LYS A 259 26.68 -12.63 -16.90
C LYS A 259 25.28 -12.19 -17.33
N HIS A 260 24.63 -11.31 -16.57
CA HIS A 260 23.32 -10.77 -16.89
C HIS A 260 23.45 -9.45 -17.66
N LYS A 261 22.69 -9.29 -18.74
CA LYS A 261 22.77 -8.12 -19.62
C LYS A 261 21.59 -7.17 -19.41
N VAL A 262 21.85 -5.87 -19.34
CA VAL A 262 20.79 -4.87 -19.27
C VAL A 262 20.08 -4.74 -20.63
N ASN A 263 18.76 -4.90 -20.65
CA ASN A 263 17.90 -4.63 -21.82
C ASN A 263 16.71 -3.77 -21.38
N LEU A 264 16.57 -2.55 -21.93
CA LEU A 264 15.51 -1.62 -21.54
C LEU A 264 14.23 -1.77 -22.36
N THR A 265 14.28 -2.49 -23.48
CA THR A 265 13.18 -2.62 -24.44
C THR A 265 12.38 -3.90 -24.20
N SER A 266 13.05 -5.05 -24.12
CA SER A 266 12.40 -6.35 -23.95
C SER A 266 13.17 -7.25 -22.97
N PRO A 267 13.19 -6.89 -21.67
CA PRO A 267 13.90 -7.68 -20.66
C PRO A 267 13.17 -8.99 -20.33
N ASP A 268 13.93 -10.03 -19.97
CA ASP A 268 13.37 -11.26 -19.40
C ASP A 268 12.86 -11.03 -17.97
N LYS A 269 13.57 -10.21 -17.20
CA LYS A 269 13.22 -9.88 -15.81
C LYS A 269 13.21 -8.36 -15.58
N VAL A 270 12.23 -7.88 -14.83
CA VAL A 270 12.13 -6.47 -14.44
C VAL A 270 12.27 -6.35 -12.93
N VAL A 271 13.29 -5.60 -12.49
CA VAL A 271 13.49 -5.25 -11.09
C VAL A 271 12.71 -3.96 -10.82
N LEU A 272 11.66 -4.05 -10.00
CA LEU A 272 10.85 -2.93 -9.57
C LEU A 272 11.40 -2.41 -8.25
N VAL A 273 11.71 -1.11 -8.21
CA VAL A 273 12.27 -0.43 -7.05
C VAL A 273 11.34 0.71 -6.67
N GLU A 274 10.73 0.61 -5.51
CA GLU A 274 9.75 1.57 -5.03
C GLU A 274 10.30 2.27 -3.79
N ILE A 275 10.49 3.59 -3.86
CA ILE A 275 10.96 4.41 -2.74
C ILE A 275 9.85 5.35 -2.30
N PHE A 276 9.41 5.20 -1.06
CA PHE A 276 8.34 5.98 -0.46
C PHE A 276 8.79 6.69 0.80
N GLN A 277 8.56 8.00 0.86
CA GLN A 277 8.67 8.76 2.09
C GLN A 277 7.35 8.69 2.87
N VAL A 278 7.34 7.91 3.95
CA VAL A 278 6.18 7.66 4.79
C VAL A 278 6.30 8.52 6.05
N SER A 279 5.21 9.20 6.41
CA SER A 279 5.13 9.84 7.72
C SER A 279 4.44 8.91 8.70
N GLY A 280 5.14 8.51 9.76
CA GLY A 280 4.68 7.56 10.76
C GLY A 280 4.95 8.04 12.19
N PRO A 281 4.47 7.31 13.21
CA PRO A 281 4.86 7.56 14.59
C PRO A 281 6.36 7.35 14.77
N SER A 282 6.99 8.27 15.51
CA SER A 282 8.39 8.20 15.93
C SER A 282 8.60 7.00 16.84
N ARG A 283 9.55 6.14 16.48
CA ARG A 283 9.89 4.91 17.23
C ARG A 283 10.85 5.13 18.40
N ILE A 284 11.25 6.38 18.66
CA ILE A 284 12.17 6.71 19.77
C ILE A 284 11.35 6.73 21.07
N GLY A 285 11.72 5.89 22.03
CA GLY A 285 11.05 5.73 23.31
C GLY A 285 10.93 7.02 24.14
N PRO A 286 10.12 7.00 25.22
CA PRO A 286 9.65 8.18 25.94
C PRO A 286 10.71 9.05 26.65
N MET A 287 12.00 8.72 26.57
CA MET A 287 13.06 9.41 27.33
C MET A 287 13.52 10.76 26.75
N ALA A 288 13.11 11.15 25.53
CA ALA A 288 13.55 12.42 24.94
C ALA A 288 12.39 13.43 24.86
N ALA A 289 12.29 14.30 25.87
CA ALA A 289 11.22 15.29 26.08
C ALA A 289 11.11 16.42 25.02
N SER A 290 11.68 16.29 23.82
CA SER A 290 11.70 17.39 22.83
C SER A 290 11.75 17.01 21.34
N ARG A 291 11.44 15.77 20.93
CA ARG A 291 11.38 15.43 19.49
C ARG A 291 9.95 15.14 19.02
N LYS A 292 9.65 15.57 17.77
CA LYS A 292 8.38 15.34 17.06
C LYS A 292 7.99 13.85 17.16
N LEU A 293 6.76 13.57 17.60
CA LEU A 293 6.21 12.20 17.67
C LEU A 293 5.85 11.66 16.29
N THR A 294 5.90 12.48 15.24
CA THR A 294 5.84 12.03 13.84
C THR A 294 7.25 12.05 13.25
N SER A 295 7.74 10.87 12.88
CA SER A 295 8.97 10.73 12.11
C SER A 295 8.63 10.53 10.65
N VAL A 296 9.35 11.25 9.79
CA VAL A 296 9.35 10.98 8.36
C VAL A 296 10.43 9.93 8.12
N GLU A 297 10.01 8.71 7.81
CA GLU A 297 10.90 7.61 7.47
C GLU A 297 10.76 7.33 5.97
N THR A 298 11.88 7.13 5.28
CA THR A 298 11.86 6.73 3.87
C THR A 298 12.09 5.23 3.80
N PHE A 299 11.24 4.52 3.09
CA PHE A 299 11.32 3.09 2.85
C PHE A 299 11.60 2.81 1.38
N CYS A 300 12.32 1.73 1.13
CA CYS A 300 12.56 1.16 -0.19
C CYS A 300 11.99 -0.26 -0.20
N GLY A 301 11.27 -0.60 -1.26
CA GLY A 301 10.79 -1.95 -1.54
C GLY A 301 11.33 -2.41 -2.88
N VAL A 302 11.75 -3.67 -2.97
CA VAL A 302 12.21 -4.27 -4.22
C VAL A 302 11.38 -5.52 -4.53
N SER A 303 11.10 -5.71 -5.82
CA SER A 303 10.57 -6.97 -6.34
C SER A 303 11.16 -7.26 -7.71
N VAL A 304 11.19 -8.54 -8.06
CA VAL A 304 11.61 -9.02 -9.38
C VAL A 304 10.42 -9.70 -10.04
N VAL A 305 10.06 -9.25 -11.23
CA VAL A 305 8.92 -9.79 -11.97
C VAL A 305 9.36 -10.25 -13.35
N ASP A 306 8.60 -11.15 -13.95
CA ASP A 306 8.81 -11.57 -15.32
C ASP A 306 8.48 -10.43 -16.29
N GLY A 307 9.39 -10.13 -17.23
CA GLY A 307 9.24 -8.97 -18.11
C GLY A 307 8.07 -9.11 -19.07
N LYS A 308 7.90 -10.29 -19.67
CA LYS A 308 6.79 -10.56 -20.59
C LYS A 308 5.46 -10.42 -19.86
N GLN A 309 5.33 -11.07 -18.71
CA GLN A 309 4.10 -10.99 -17.90
C GLN A 309 3.82 -9.57 -17.41
N TRP A 310 4.86 -8.83 -17.01
CA TRP A 310 4.71 -7.45 -16.55
C TRP A 310 4.18 -6.53 -17.65
N GLU A 311 4.62 -6.70 -18.89
CA GLU A 311 4.10 -5.95 -20.04
C GLU A 311 2.67 -6.40 -20.42
N ASP A 312 2.43 -7.70 -20.46
CA ASP A 312 1.12 -8.30 -20.78
C ASP A 312 0.01 -7.90 -19.81
N LEU A 313 0.37 -7.62 -18.54
CA LEU A 313 -0.52 -7.14 -17.48
C LEU A 313 -0.50 -5.61 -17.33
N ARG A 314 -0.05 -4.87 -18.36
CA ARG A 314 0.01 -3.39 -18.35
C ARG A 314 0.71 -2.81 -17.12
N ARG A 315 1.82 -3.44 -16.73
CA ARG A 315 2.62 -3.08 -15.55
C ARG A 315 1.79 -3.12 -14.27
N TYR A 316 0.92 -4.12 -14.17
CA TYR A 316 -0.07 -4.31 -13.11
C TYR A 316 -1.03 -3.11 -12.92
N ASN A 317 -1.34 -2.40 -14.00
CA ASN A 317 -2.35 -1.34 -13.99
C ASN A 317 -3.74 -1.93 -14.29
N ILE A 318 -4.47 -2.26 -13.22
CA ILE A 318 -5.83 -2.81 -13.29
C ILE A 318 -6.79 -1.89 -14.05
N ASN A 319 -6.68 -0.58 -13.86
CA ASN A 319 -7.56 0.37 -14.54
C ASN A 319 -7.31 0.37 -16.06
N GLU A 320 -6.05 0.22 -16.50
CA GLU A 320 -5.75 0.04 -17.93
C GLU A 320 -6.27 -1.30 -18.46
N LEU A 321 -6.16 -2.39 -17.70
CA LEU A 321 -6.66 -3.70 -18.10
C LEU A 321 -8.17 -3.68 -18.37
N TYR A 322 -8.94 -3.05 -17.48
CA TYR A 322 -10.39 -2.89 -17.67
C TYR A 322 -10.81 -1.98 -18.84
N LYS A 323 -9.89 -1.21 -19.42
CA LYS A 323 -10.14 -0.39 -20.62
C LYS A 323 -9.88 -1.14 -21.92
N LEU A 324 -9.15 -2.25 -21.87
CA LEU A 324 -8.85 -3.08 -23.06
C LEU A 324 -10.06 -3.91 -23.48
N VAL A 325 -10.99 -4.13 -22.56
CA VAL A 325 -12.24 -4.81 -22.84
C VAL A 325 -13.07 -3.90 -23.74
N PRO A 326 -13.40 -4.32 -24.97
CA PRO A 326 -14.20 -3.51 -25.87
C PRO A 326 -15.53 -3.22 -25.17
N GLN A 327 -15.84 -1.94 -24.99
CA GLN A 327 -17.20 -1.54 -24.62
C GLN A 327 -18.07 -2.02 -25.78
N LYS A 328 -18.95 -3.00 -25.54
CA LYS A 328 -20.07 -3.22 -26.46
C LYS A 328 -20.80 -1.88 -26.51
N GLU A 329 -20.66 -1.18 -27.63
CA GLU A 329 -21.50 -0.05 -27.96
C GLU A 329 -22.94 -0.54 -27.82
N GLU A 330 -23.70 0.07 -26.91
CA GLU A 330 -25.15 -0.05 -26.94
C GLU A 330 -25.59 0.58 -28.27
N GLU A 331 -25.96 -0.27 -29.24
CA GLU A 331 -26.62 0.20 -30.44
C GLU A 331 -27.85 1.02 -30.01
N PRO A 332 -28.06 2.23 -30.56
CA PRO A 332 -29.26 2.99 -30.28
C PRO A 332 -30.46 2.25 -30.89
N ALA A 333 -31.26 1.62 -30.03
CA ALA A 333 -32.59 1.16 -30.36
C ALA A 333 -33.46 2.37 -30.72
N GLY A 334 -33.73 2.59 -32.00
CA GLY A 334 -34.73 3.57 -32.42
C GLY A 334 -34.62 4.03 -33.86
N ALA A 335 -35.04 3.20 -34.81
CA ALA A 335 -35.62 3.67 -36.09
C ALA A 335 -36.37 2.52 -36.79
N GLU A 336 -37.48 2.08 -36.19
CA GLU A 336 -38.50 1.33 -36.91
C GLU A 336 -39.74 2.21 -37.01
N GLY A 337 -40.15 2.57 -38.24
CA GLY A 337 -41.41 3.25 -38.50
C GLY A 337 -41.37 4.43 -39.46
N ALA A 338 -40.92 4.24 -40.70
CA ALA A 338 -41.31 5.10 -41.82
C ALA A 338 -41.93 4.21 -42.91
N ALA A 339 -43.25 4.24 -43.00
CA ALA A 339 -44.05 3.52 -43.99
C ALA A 339 -43.73 3.99 -45.42
N PRO A 340 -43.85 3.11 -46.44
CA PRO A 340 -43.67 3.50 -47.83
C PRO A 340 -44.92 4.23 -48.33
N ALA A 341 -44.72 5.35 -49.02
CA ALA A 341 -45.76 6.04 -49.76
C ALA A 341 -45.97 5.35 -51.11
N GLU A 342 -47.16 4.77 -51.30
CA GLU A 342 -47.69 4.37 -52.61
C GLU A 342 -48.72 5.40 -53.09
N SER A 343 -48.48 5.92 -54.30
CA SER A 343 -49.41 6.42 -55.33
C SER A 343 -50.64 7.24 -54.93
N THR A 344 -50.68 8.52 -55.34
CA THR A 344 -51.60 8.98 -56.41
C THR A 344 -51.04 10.23 -57.09
#